data_AF-A0A1H7PEQ3-F1
#
_entry.id   AF-A0A1H7PEQ3-F1
#
_cell.length_a   1.000
_cell.length_b   1.000
_cell.length_c   1.000
_cell.angle_alpha   90.00
_cell.angle_beta   90.00
_cell.angle_gamma   90.00
#
_symmetry.space_group_name_H-M   'P 1'
#
loop_
_entity.id
_entity.type
_entity.pdbx_description
1 polymer ?
#
loop_
_entity_poly.entity_id
_entity_poly.type
_entity_poly.pdbx_seq_one_letter_code
_entity_poly.pdbx_strand_id
1 'polypeptide(L)'
;MRNGKTGELIADNENWKNELKVLEDGIIRFKTKLAGILEADLQPYELEQLEYFQNKFLKMDDQISLLRHEVREQLHLLQQLIQSNGPQLKKILDLQYRLEVKMIIIQGNFDKLSSEFSGYLQKTFS
;
A
#
# COMPACT_ATOMS: atom_id res chain seq x y z
N MET A 1 -26.68 19.53 7.54
CA MET A 1 -26.39 18.12 7.19
C MET A 1 -25.04 17.88 6.48
N ARG A 2 -24.20 18.90 6.18
CA ARG A 2 -22.90 18.70 5.49
C ARG A 2 -21.79 18.06 6.35
N ASN A 3 -21.84 18.16 7.68
CA ASN A 3 -20.73 17.73 8.54
C ASN A 3 -20.60 16.21 8.71
N GLY A 4 -21.69 15.45 8.58
CA GLY A 4 -21.65 13.98 8.76
C GLY A 4 -20.87 13.28 7.65
N LYS A 5 -21.23 13.59 6.39
CA LYS A 5 -20.59 12.96 5.22
C LYS A 5 -19.11 13.30 5.09
N THR A 6 -18.69 14.53 5.37
CA THR A 6 -17.26 14.88 5.36
C THR A 6 -16.50 14.18 6.49
N GLY A 7 -17.14 13.99 7.65
CA GLY A 7 -16.58 13.21 8.76
C GLY A 7 -16.35 11.75 8.40
N GLU A 8 -17.30 11.11 7.70
CA GLU A 8 -17.14 9.74 7.17
C GLU A 8 -15.94 9.65 6.23
N LEU A 9 -15.82 10.56 5.25
CA LEU A 9 -14.68 10.56 4.32
C LEU A 9 -13.32 10.75 5.01
N ILE A 10 -13.28 11.56 6.07
CA ILE A 10 -12.07 11.73 6.88
C ILE A 10 -11.72 10.43 7.61
N ALA A 11 -12.72 9.76 8.21
CA ALA A 11 -12.54 8.49 8.88
C ALA A 11 -12.02 7.41 7.90
N ASP A 12 -12.57 7.36 6.68
CA ASP A 12 -12.10 6.45 5.64
C ASP A 12 -10.62 6.69 5.29
N ASN A 13 -10.20 7.94 5.13
CA ASN A 13 -8.81 8.26 4.82
C ASN A 13 -7.85 7.92 5.98
N GLU A 14 -8.26 8.10 7.23
CA GLU A 14 -7.47 7.67 8.39
C GLU A 14 -7.37 6.14 8.46
N ASN A 15 -8.44 5.41 8.12
CA ASN A 15 -8.40 3.96 8.00
C ASN A 15 -7.44 3.52 6.89
N TRP A 16 -7.52 4.10 5.69
CA TRP A 16 -6.61 3.81 4.58
C TRP A 16 -5.15 4.08 4.94
N LYS A 17 -4.86 5.14 5.69
CA LYS A 17 -3.52 5.43 6.19
C LYS A 17 -3.00 4.33 7.12
N ASN A 18 -3.87 3.75 7.95
CA ASN A 18 -3.51 2.61 8.80
C ASN A 18 -3.32 1.31 7.99
N GLU A 19 -4.19 1.05 7.01
CA GLU A 19 -4.07 -0.09 6.10
C GLU A 19 -2.75 -0.05 5.31
N LEU A 20 -2.41 1.10 4.72
CA LEU A 20 -1.15 1.29 4.01
C LEU A 20 0.07 1.04 4.89
N LYS A 21 0.00 1.41 6.19
CA LYS A 21 1.06 1.09 7.15
C LYS A 21 1.19 -0.41 7.38
N VAL A 22 0.07 -1.13 7.50
CA VAL A 22 0.08 -2.60 7.64
C VAL A 22 0.73 -3.25 6.42
N LEU A 23 0.44 -2.75 5.21
CA LEU A 23 1.05 -3.22 3.97
C LEU A 23 2.56 -2.94 3.91
N GLU A 24 2.98 -1.73 4.27
CA GLU A 24 4.39 -1.32 4.38
C GLU A 24 5.15 -2.24 5.35
N ASP A 25 4.62 -2.47 6.55
CA ASP A 25 5.20 -3.39 7.52
C ASP A 25 5.28 -4.82 6.98
N GLY A 26 4.31 -5.23 6.15
CA GLY A 26 4.31 -6.50 5.43
C GLY A 26 5.46 -6.64 4.45
N ILE A 27 5.70 -5.61 3.63
CA ILE A 27 6.81 -5.61 2.68
C ILE A 27 8.16 -5.58 3.39
N ILE A 28 8.29 -4.83 4.48
CA ILE A 28 9.49 -4.84 5.32
C ILE A 28 9.79 -6.27 5.79
N ARG A 29 8.78 -6.99 6.31
CA ARG A 29 8.95 -8.40 6.74
C ARG A 29 9.42 -9.30 5.60
N PHE A 30 8.88 -9.14 4.39
CA PHE A 30 9.33 -9.92 3.23
C PHE A 30 10.77 -9.61 2.85
N LYS A 31 11.17 -8.33 2.82
CA LYS A 31 12.55 -7.92 2.56
C LYS A 31 13.52 -8.45 3.61
N THR A 32 13.17 -8.39 4.89
CA THR A 32 13.98 -8.97 5.98
C THR A 32 14.13 -10.47 5.81
N LYS A 33 13.06 -11.17 5.45
CA LYS A 33 13.13 -12.62 5.21
C LYS A 33 13.99 -12.95 3.99
N LEU A 34 13.88 -12.18 2.91
CA LEU A 34 14.72 -12.32 1.72
C LEU A 34 16.21 -12.12 2.07
N ALA A 35 16.53 -11.09 2.85
CA ALA A 35 17.89 -10.82 3.31
C ALA A 35 18.46 -11.99 4.13
N GLY A 36 17.67 -12.55 5.05
CA GLY A 36 18.09 -13.72 5.83
C GLY A 36 18.33 -14.98 4.98
N ILE A 37 17.66 -15.12 3.83
CA ILE A 37 17.93 -16.21 2.89
C ILE A 37 19.24 -15.97 2.14
N LEU A 38 19.51 -14.72 1.75
CA LEU A 38 20.75 -14.33 1.05
C LEU A 38 22.01 -14.48 1.91
N GLU A 39 21.87 -14.53 3.23
CA GLU A 39 22.98 -14.81 4.16
C GLU A 39 23.38 -16.30 4.17
N ALA A 40 22.54 -17.20 3.64
CA ALA A 40 22.89 -18.60 3.47
C ALA A 40 23.66 -18.85 2.16
N ASP A 41 24.42 -19.95 2.09
CA ASP A 41 25.20 -20.32 0.91
C ASP A 41 24.26 -20.81 -0.22
N LEU A 42 23.84 -19.88 -1.09
CA LEU A 42 22.81 -20.10 -2.10
C LEU A 42 23.38 -20.58 -3.44
N GLN A 43 22.60 -21.41 -4.12
CA GLN A 43 22.90 -21.82 -5.49
C GLN A 43 22.55 -20.69 -6.49
N PRO A 44 23.26 -20.58 -7.63
CA PRO A 44 23.03 -19.51 -8.60
C PRO A 44 21.60 -19.40 -9.14
N TYR A 45 20.88 -20.51 -9.26
CA TYR A 45 19.48 -20.52 -9.74
C TYR A 45 18.49 -19.95 -8.70
N GLU A 46 18.86 -19.94 -7.41
CA GLU A 46 18.06 -19.37 -6.33
C GLU A 46 18.17 -17.85 -6.34
N LEU A 47 19.35 -17.32 -6.72
CA LEU A 47 19.59 -15.88 -6.82
C LEU A 47 18.65 -15.18 -7.82
N GLU A 48 18.39 -15.79 -8.98
CA GLU A 48 17.47 -15.21 -9.98
C GLU A 48 16.05 -15.04 -9.42
N GLN A 49 15.56 -16.04 -8.68
CA GLN A 49 14.23 -15.98 -8.07
C GLN A 49 14.18 -14.95 -6.93
N LEU A 50 15.25 -14.85 -6.14
CA LEU A 50 15.32 -13.87 -5.07
C LEU A 50 15.38 -12.43 -5.62
N GLU A 51 16.13 -12.21 -6.71
CA GLU A 51 16.16 -10.91 -7.41
C GLU A 51 14.79 -10.54 -7.98
N TYR A 52 14.06 -11.51 -8.55
CA TYR A 52 12.69 -11.31 -8.99
C TYR A 52 11.78 -10.81 -7.84
N PHE A 53 11.85 -11.44 -6.66
CA PHE A 53 11.08 -10.99 -5.49
C PHE A 53 11.54 -9.64 -4.96
N GLN A 54 12.85 -9.39 -4.89
CA GLN A 54 13.40 -8.10 -4.50
C GLN A 54 12.83 -6.96 -5.35
N ASN A 55 12.84 -7.14 -6.68
CA ASN A 55 12.30 -6.17 -7.62
C ASN A 55 10.79 -5.93 -7.42
N LYS A 56 10.02 -6.97 -7.12
CA LYS A 56 8.59 -6.83 -6.79
C LYS A 56 8.35 -6.11 -5.48
N PHE A 57 9.15 -6.39 -4.44
CA PHE A 57 9.04 -5.70 -3.15
C PHE A 57 9.38 -4.22 -3.27
N LEU A 58 10.39 -3.86 -4.07
CA LEU A 58 10.72 -2.46 -4.35
C LEU A 58 9.57 -1.74 -5.05
N LYS A 59 9.00 -2.34 -6.10
CA LYS A 59 7.85 -1.77 -6.82
C LYS A 59 6.62 -1.61 -5.91
N MET A 60 6.37 -2.57 -5.02
CA MET A 60 5.27 -2.48 -4.08
C MET A 60 5.47 -1.35 -3.06
N ASP A 61 6.67 -1.20 -2.51
CA ASP A 61 7.00 -0.10 -1.60
C ASP A 61 6.80 1.26 -2.25
N ASP A 62 7.25 1.43 -3.50
CA ASP A 62 7.05 2.66 -4.26
C ASP A 62 5.55 2.98 -4.42
N GLN A 63 4.74 1.97 -4.78
CA GLN A 63 3.29 2.14 -4.92
C GLN A 63 2.60 2.50 -3.60
N ILE A 64 2.97 1.83 -2.50
CA ILE A 64 2.44 2.12 -1.16
C ILE A 64 2.83 3.54 -0.74
N SER A 65 4.09 3.94 -0.96
CA SER A 65 4.58 5.27 -0.60
C SER A 65 3.85 6.36 -1.37
N LEU A 66 3.68 6.21 -2.68
CA LEU A 66 2.92 7.13 -3.52
C LEU A 66 1.46 7.25 -3.04
N LEU A 67 0.77 6.14 -2.84
CA LEU A 67 -0.63 6.15 -2.40
C LEU A 67 -0.78 6.78 -1.00
N ARG A 68 0.18 6.55 -0.10
CA ARG A 68 0.22 7.20 1.22
C ARG A 68 0.35 8.72 1.11
N HIS A 69 1.10 9.22 0.14
CA HIS A 69 1.16 10.67 -0.13
C HIS A 69 -0.19 11.20 -0.62
N GLU A 70 -0.84 10.51 -1.56
CA GLU A 70 -2.14 10.92 -2.10
C GLU A 70 -3.26 10.90 -1.04
N VAL A 71 -3.28 9.89 -0.17
CA VAL A 71 -4.23 9.83 0.97
C VAL A 71 -4.00 10.98 1.95
N ARG A 72 -2.75 11.34 2.25
CA ARG A 72 -2.43 12.50 3.10
C ARG A 72 -2.90 13.81 2.47
N GLU A 73 -2.71 13.97 1.16
CA GLU A 73 -3.19 15.14 0.41
C GLU A 73 -4.72 15.23 0.46
N GLN A 74 -5.43 14.13 0.21
CA GLN A 74 -6.89 14.10 0.28
C GLN A 74 -7.41 14.44 1.68
N LEU A 75 -6.79 13.89 2.73
CA LEU A 75 -7.14 14.22 4.10
C LEU A 75 -7.00 15.73 4.38
N HIS A 76 -5.91 16.34 3.90
CA HIS A 76 -5.70 17.77 4.01
C HIS A 76 -6.80 18.58 3.30
N LEU A 77 -7.18 18.19 2.08
CA LEU A 77 -8.25 18.82 1.32
C LEU A 77 -9.62 18.70 2.02
N LEU A 78 -9.92 17.53 2.58
CA LEU A 78 -11.17 17.30 3.33
C LEU A 78 -11.24 18.18 4.60
N GLN A 79 -10.12 18.34 5.31
CA GLN A 79 -10.04 19.23 6.48
C GLN A 79 -10.23 20.70 6.10
N GLN A 80 -9.64 21.14 4.98
CA GLN A 80 -9.83 22.50 4.47
C GLN A 80 -11.29 22.76 4.03
N LEU A 81 -11.97 21.75 3.49
CA LEU A 81 -13.38 21.84 3.08
C LEU A 81 -14.32 22.09 4.28
N ILE A 82 -14.00 21.55 5.46
CA ILE A 82 -14.75 21.86 6.70
C ILE A 82 -14.60 23.35 7.07
N GLN A 83 -13.43 23.92 6.81
CA GLN A 83 -13.09 25.29 7.18
C GLN A 83 -13.52 26.32 6.13
N SER A 84 -13.70 25.92 4.87
CA SER A 84 -13.96 26.83 3.75
C SER A 84 -15.13 26.35 2.87
N ASN A 85 -16.15 27.22 2.68
CA ASN A 85 -17.32 26.96 1.83
C ASN A 85 -17.01 27.15 0.33
N GLY A 86 -15.99 26.45 -0.18
CA GLY A 86 -15.51 26.60 -1.57
C GLY A 86 -16.19 25.68 -2.60
N PRO A 87 -16.17 26.04 -3.90
CA PRO A 87 -16.74 25.25 -5.01
C PRO A 87 -15.93 24.00 -5.41
N GLN A 88 -15.00 23.53 -4.57
CA GLN A 88 -14.06 22.43 -4.89
C GLN A 88 -14.57 21.02 -4.56
N LEU A 89 -15.76 20.90 -3.97
CA LEU A 89 -16.32 19.63 -3.47
C LEU A 89 -16.28 18.49 -4.52
N LYS A 90 -16.63 18.79 -5.79
CA LYS A 90 -16.64 17.76 -6.83
C LYS A 90 -15.27 17.14 -7.05
N LYS A 91 -14.20 17.96 -7.10
CA LYS A 91 -12.83 17.46 -7.31
C LYS A 91 -12.35 16.61 -6.14
N ILE A 92 -12.70 16.99 -4.92
CA ILE A 92 -12.35 16.26 -3.69
C ILE A 92 -13.07 14.90 -3.66
N LEU A 93 -14.34 14.85 -4.08
CA LEU A 93 -15.09 13.59 -4.19
C LEU A 93 -14.57 12.70 -5.32
N ASP A 94 -14.20 13.27 -6.46
CA ASP A 94 -13.60 12.52 -7.58
C ASP A 94 -12.25 11.91 -7.15
N LEU A 95 -11.45 12.63 -6.35
CA LEU A 95 -10.21 12.11 -5.78
C LEU A 95 -10.49 10.98 -4.76
N GLN A 96 -11.49 11.15 -3.90
CA GLN A 96 -11.90 10.12 -2.93
C GLN A 96 -12.19 8.78 -3.62
N TYR A 97 -13.01 8.80 -4.68
CA TYR A 97 -13.36 7.57 -5.41
C TYR A 97 -12.15 6.93 -6.10
N ARG A 98 -11.24 7.75 -6.65
CA ARG A 98 -9.99 7.23 -7.24
C ARG A 98 -9.10 6.56 -6.20
N LEU A 99 -9.02 7.13 -5.00
CA LEU A 99 -8.24 6.56 -3.90
C LEU A 99 -8.84 5.24 -3.42
N GLU A 100 -10.16 5.15 -3.31
CA GLU A 100 -10.85 3.90 -2.95
C GLU A 100 -10.48 2.76 -3.93
N VAL A 101 -10.53 3.03 -5.23
CA VAL A 101 -10.12 2.06 -6.25
C VAL A 101 -8.64 1.69 -6.12
N LYS A 102 -7.76 2.68 -5.88
CA LYS A 102 -6.33 2.41 -5.68
C LYS A 102 -6.05 1.57 -4.43
N MET A 103 -6.80 1.78 -3.35
CA MET A 103 -6.69 0.98 -2.11
C MET A 103 -7.06 -0.48 -2.36
N ILE A 104 -8.13 -0.75 -3.11
CA ILE A 104 -8.52 -2.11 -3.50
C ILE A 104 -7.42 -2.76 -4.34
N ILE A 105 -6.88 -2.04 -5.32
CA ILE A 105 -5.83 -2.56 -6.21
C ILE A 105 -4.54 -2.85 -5.45
N ILE A 106 -4.09 -1.96 -4.56
CA ILE A 106 -2.83 -2.16 -3.83
C ILE A 106 -2.94 -3.35 -2.88
N GLN A 107 -4.08 -3.51 -2.21
CA GLN A 107 -4.33 -4.66 -1.34
C GLN A 107 -4.29 -5.97 -2.14
N GLY A 108 -5.00 -6.03 -3.28
CA GLY A 108 -4.99 -7.22 -4.14
C GLY A 108 -3.61 -7.56 -4.69
N ASN A 109 -2.82 -6.55 -5.06
CA ASN A 109 -1.44 -6.76 -5.51
C ASN A 109 -0.56 -7.28 -4.37
N PHE A 110 -0.72 -6.77 -3.15
CA PHE A 110 0.00 -7.23 -1.97
C PHE A 110 -0.34 -8.68 -1.65
N ASP A 111 -1.62 -9.04 -1.62
CA ASP A 111 -2.07 -10.40 -1.31
C ASP A 111 -1.53 -11.41 -2.33
N LYS A 112 -1.55 -11.04 -3.61
CA LYS A 112 -0.95 -11.85 -4.68
C LYS A 112 0.55 -12.04 -4.46
N LEU A 113 1.30 -10.96 -4.19
CA LEU A 113 2.74 -11.02 -3.95
C LEU A 113 3.07 -11.85 -2.70
N SER A 114 2.29 -11.69 -1.63
CA SER A 114 2.39 -12.45 -0.39
C SER A 114 2.21 -13.96 -0.62
N SER A 115 1.19 -14.33 -1.40
CA SER A 115 0.92 -15.72 -1.77
C SER A 115 2.02 -16.30 -2.67
N GLU A 116 2.47 -15.54 -3.68
CA GLU A 116 3.58 -15.95 -4.55
C GLU A 116 4.87 -16.20 -3.76
N PHE A 117 5.23 -15.29 -2.87
CA PHE A 117 6.44 -15.41 -2.05
C PHE A 117 6.33 -16.55 -1.04
N SER A 118 5.20 -16.69 -0.35
CA SER A 118 4.97 -17.81 0.58
C SER A 118 5.03 -19.16 -0.13
N GLY A 119 4.45 -19.25 -1.33
CA GLY A 119 4.50 -20.46 -2.15
C GLY A 119 5.91 -20.80 -2.64
N TYR A 120 6.72 -19.80 -2.99
CA TYR A 120 8.14 -19.99 -3.27
C TYR A 120 8.89 -20.54 -2.06
N LEU A 121 8.71 -19.90 -0.89
CA LEU A 121 9.38 -20.31 0.33
C LEU A 121 9.05 -21.76 0.74
N GLN A 122 7.79 -22.16 0.60
CA GLN A 122 7.37 -23.53 0.89
C GLN A 122 7.98 -24.55 -0.09
N LYS A 123 8.16 -24.18 -1.36
CA LYS A 123 8.72 -25.10 -2.36
C LYS A 123 10.24 -25.25 -2.23
N THR A 124 10.93 -24.20 -1.80
CA THR A 124 12.40 -24.15 -1.79
C THR A 124 12.99 -24.46 -0.42
N PHE A 125 12.29 -24.14 0.67
CA PHE A 125 12.82 -24.23 2.04
C PHE A 125 11.94 -25.04 3.02
N SER A 126 10.99 -25.86 2.52
CA SER A 126 10.34 -26.91 3.34
C SER A 126 11.11 -28.23 3.24
#